data_AF-A0AAE2CLL2-F1
#
_entry.id   AF-A0AAE2CLL2-F1
#
_cell.length_a   1.000
_cell.length_b   1.000
_cell.length_c   1.000
_cell.angle_alpha   90.00
_cell.angle_beta   90.00
_cell.angle_gamma   90.00
#
_symmetry.space_group_name_H-M   'P 1'
#
loop_
_entity.id
_entity.type
_entity.pdbx_description
1 polymer ?
#
loop_
_entity_poly.entity_id
_entity_poly.type
_entity_poly.pdbx_seq_one_letter_code
_entity_poly.pdbx_strand_id
1 'polypeptide(L)'
;MAQLYVMRRWWQSRGISVRSMVNCSLVSKHRVENQVVDGTLQGLHTMTGGEGPHSYAHNSSYQRGVVDVAKPIIEEEITKKLDISQLSSNGLMNSFWIADFGCSTGHNSFLAIQMITRSIQKKIQSERLVSQVPDFYVFFNDQVTNDFNTLFGSLPPKRHYQAIGLPGSYHGRLLPKASLHFAYSSWALQWLSQVPKAVIDPSSTAWNKGRVHYLGARQEVVDAYSSQHAKDVEAFLEARAQELVSGGLMALVIPAATPKSAEDPNTSYTDIQSEMTLIGSCLRDMAKQVSS
;
A
#
# COMPACT_ATOMS: atom_id res chain seq x y z
N MET A 1 -8.06 -10.61 4.25
CA MET A 1 -8.38 -10.57 2.80
C MET A 1 -7.80 -9.31 2.17
N ALA A 2 -7.31 -9.38 0.93
CA ALA A 2 -6.88 -8.21 0.15
C ALA A 2 -7.59 -8.16 -1.22
N GLN A 3 -7.89 -6.95 -1.70
CA GLN A 3 -8.46 -6.69 -3.02
C GLN A 3 -7.41 -6.07 -3.93
N LEU A 4 -7.34 -6.56 -5.17
CA LEU A 4 -6.46 -6.03 -6.20
C LEU A 4 -7.26 -5.23 -7.23
N TYR A 5 -6.88 -3.97 -7.42
CA TYR A 5 -7.41 -3.08 -8.44
C TYR A 5 -6.33 -2.78 -9.47
N VAL A 6 -6.63 -2.97 -10.76
CA VAL A 6 -5.78 -2.49 -11.85
C VAL A 6 -6.55 -1.51 -12.72
N MET A 7 -6.12 -0.25 -12.68
CA MET A 7 -6.79 0.89 -13.31
C MET A 7 -5.99 1.40 -14.50
N ARG A 8 -6.69 1.78 -15.58
CA ARG A 8 -6.17 2.56 -16.71
C ARG A 8 -6.72 3.98 -16.60
N ARG A 9 -5.92 4.99 -16.94
CA ARG A 9 -6.42 6.36 -17.07
C ARG A 9 -7.24 6.50 -18.37
N TRP A 10 -8.56 6.65 -18.25
CA TRP A 10 -9.47 7.07 -19.31
C TRP A 10 -10.18 8.35 -18.89
N TRP A 11 -10.18 9.38 -19.74
CA TRP A 11 -11.04 10.54 -19.52
C TRP A 11 -12.50 10.13 -19.74
N GLN A 12 -13.33 10.32 -18.72
CA GLN A 12 -14.79 10.18 -18.75
C GLN A 12 -15.37 8.80 -19.14
N SER A 13 -15.09 7.74 -18.39
CA SER A 13 -16.09 6.65 -18.19
C SER A 13 -15.70 5.73 -17.04
N ARG A 14 -16.71 5.38 -16.22
CA ARG A 14 -16.66 4.52 -15.03
C ARG A 14 -16.07 3.14 -15.36
N GLY A 15 -14.82 2.90 -14.99
CA GLY A 15 -14.17 1.61 -15.25
C GLY A 15 -13.11 1.24 -14.21
N ILE A 16 -13.50 1.10 -12.95
CA ILE A 16 -12.69 0.37 -11.97
C ILE A 16 -13.01 -1.12 -12.15
N SER A 17 -12.03 -1.91 -12.60
CA SER A 17 -12.17 -3.38 -12.67
C SER A 17 -11.61 -3.98 -11.38
N VAL A 18 -12.49 -4.47 -10.49
CA VAL A 18 -12.12 -5.35 -9.37
C VAL A 18 -12.03 -6.77 -9.90
N ARG A 19 -10.89 -7.44 -9.77
CA ARG A 19 -10.72 -8.80 -10.37
C ARG A 19 -10.60 -9.94 -9.38
N SER A 20 -10.15 -9.70 -8.14
CA SER A 20 -9.93 -10.82 -7.21
C SER A 20 -9.90 -10.40 -5.74
N MET A 21 -10.46 -11.25 -4.88
CA MET A 21 -10.17 -11.29 -3.44
C MET A 21 -9.07 -12.32 -3.16
N VAL A 22 -8.05 -11.92 -2.43
CA VAL A 22 -6.91 -12.75 -2.04
C VAL A 22 -7.05 -13.15 -0.57
N ASN A 23 -7.12 -14.46 -0.32
CA ASN A 23 -7.04 -15.06 1.01
C ASN A 23 -5.61 -15.55 1.26
N CYS A 24 -4.99 -15.08 2.35
CA CYS A 24 -3.71 -15.56 2.82
C CYS A 24 -3.85 -15.86 4.32
N SER A 25 -3.28 -16.97 4.79
CA SER A 25 -3.29 -17.40 6.19
C SER A 25 -1.86 -17.60 6.69
N LEU A 26 -1.55 -17.13 7.90
CA LEU A 26 -0.27 -17.35 8.58
C LEU A 26 -0.44 -18.14 9.87
N VAL A 27 0.61 -18.88 10.22
CA VAL A 27 0.85 -19.45 11.55
C VAL A 27 2.10 -18.77 12.11
N SER A 28 2.01 -18.17 13.27
CA SER A 28 3.16 -17.58 13.97
C SER A 28 3.09 -17.91 15.47
N LYS A 29 4.21 -18.36 16.03
CA LYS A 29 4.47 -18.47 17.47
C LYS A 29 5.69 -17.61 17.74
N HIS A 30 5.59 -16.62 18.64
CA HIS A 30 6.60 -16.18 19.64
C HIS A 30 6.19 -14.84 20.29
N ARG A 31 6.71 -14.61 21.51
CA ARG A 31 6.38 -13.52 22.45
C ARG A 31 7.38 -12.36 22.31
N VAL A 32 6.92 -11.12 22.42
CA VAL A 32 7.69 -9.88 22.16
C VAL A 32 7.69 -8.98 23.41
N GLU A 33 8.83 -8.33 23.68
CA GLU A 33 8.98 -7.20 24.62
C GLU A 33 9.42 -5.94 23.83
N ASN A 34 8.89 -4.77 24.18
CA ASN A 34 9.09 -3.51 23.44
C ASN A 34 9.89 -2.48 24.24
N GLN A 35 10.70 -1.68 23.54
CA GLN A 35 11.27 -0.41 24.02
C GLN A 35 10.60 0.78 23.30
N VAL A 36 10.43 1.89 24.01
CA VAL A 36 9.74 3.12 23.55
C VAL A 36 10.77 4.22 23.28
N VAL A 37 10.59 5.00 22.21
CA VAL A 37 11.38 6.22 21.89
C VAL A 37 10.40 7.39 21.64
N ASP A 38 10.77 8.58 22.13
CA ASP A 38 9.91 9.75 22.36
C ASP A 38 9.89 10.82 21.22
N GLY A 39 8.72 11.46 21.08
CA GLY A 39 8.40 12.86 20.72
C GLY A 39 9.06 13.63 19.56
N THR A 40 8.34 13.76 18.43
CA THR A 40 8.08 15.03 17.64
C THR A 40 7.33 14.82 16.29
N LEU A 41 6.91 13.59 15.94
CA LEU A 41 6.31 13.27 14.63
C LEU A 41 4.84 12.80 14.74
N GLN A 42 4.01 13.53 15.48
CA GLN A 42 2.63 13.12 15.76
C GLN A 42 1.82 12.98 14.44
N GLY A 43 1.48 11.74 14.07
CA GLY A 43 0.68 11.41 12.88
C GLY A 43 1.44 10.81 11.69
N LEU A 44 2.78 10.75 11.72
CA LEU A 44 3.57 10.05 10.70
C LEU A 44 3.99 8.68 11.22
N HIS A 45 3.33 7.64 10.71
CA HIS A 45 3.57 6.26 11.12
C HIS A 45 4.25 5.48 9.99
N THR A 46 5.39 4.87 10.31
CA THR A 46 6.14 3.99 9.41
C THR A 46 6.38 2.64 10.07
N MET A 47 6.74 1.66 9.27
CA MET A 47 7.07 0.34 9.81
C MET A 47 8.41 0.39 10.55
N THR A 48 8.63 -0.54 11.48
CA THR A 48 9.89 -0.64 12.23
C THR A 48 11.06 -0.87 11.28
N GLY A 49 11.99 0.08 11.25
CA GLY A 49 13.19 0.05 10.42
C GLY A 49 14.23 -0.99 10.84
N GLY A 50 15.32 -1.06 10.08
CA GLY A 50 16.46 -1.95 10.31
C GLY A 50 16.29 -3.41 9.88
N GLU A 51 17.29 -4.21 10.25
CA GLU A 51 17.43 -5.65 9.93
C GLU A 51 17.42 -6.53 11.19
N GLY A 52 16.96 -5.99 12.32
CA GLY A 52 16.87 -6.72 13.58
C GLY A 52 15.68 -7.71 13.62
N PRO A 53 15.62 -8.61 14.61
CA PRO A 53 14.54 -9.60 14.74
C PRO A 53 13.13 -8.99 14.87
N HIS A 54 13.02 -7.72 15.27
CA HIS A 54 11.75 -6.99 15.40
C HIS A 54 11.48 -6.02 14.23
N SER A 55 12.35 -6.00 13.21
CA SER A 55 12.16 -5.14 12.07
C SER A 55 11.07 -5.65 11.14
N TYR A 56 10.52 -4.75 10.34
CA TYR A 56 9.53 -5.10 9.33
C TYR A 56 10.11 -6.04 8.26
N ALA A 57 11.40 -5.92 7.94
CA ALA A 57 12.07 -6.82 7.00
C ALA A 57 11.92 -8.30 7.38
N HIS A 58 11.98 -8.61 8.69
CA HIS A 58 11.84 -9.97 9.20
C HIS A 58 10.43 -10.35 9.64
N ASN A 59 9.48 -9.41 9.72
CA ASN A 59 8.13 -9.63 10.24
C ASN A 59 7.01 -9.27 9.24
N SER A 60 7.30 -9.31 7.93
CA SER A 60 6.36 -8.94 6.87
C SER A 60 6.02 -10.09 5.90
N SER A 61 6.06 -11.34 6.39
CA SER A 61 5.76 -12.55 5.61
C SER A 61 4.30 -12.60 5.14
N TYR A 62 3.37 -11.92 5.84
CA TYR A 62 1.97 -11.85 5.41
C TYR A 62 1.83 -11.02 4.14
N GLN A 63 2.35 -9.80 4.20
CA GLN A 63 2.38 -8.86 3.09
C GLN A 63 3.15 -9.46 1.92
N ARG A 64 4.21 -10.23 2.22
CA ARG A 64 4.93 -11.02 1.22
C ARG A 64 4.02 -11.99 0.47
N GLY A 65 3.28 -12.83 1.19
CA GLY A 65 2.34 -13.78 0.59
C GLY A 65 1.27 -13.09 -0.25
N VAL A 66 0.78 -11.93 0.19
CA VAL A 66 -0.17 -11.13 -0.59
C VAL A 66 0.44 -10.62 -1.89
N VAL A 67 1.68 -10.12 -1.87
CA VAL A 67 2.40 -9.76 -3.10
C VAL A 67 2.52 -10.96 -4.02
N ASP A 68 2.93 -12.12 -3.50
CA ASP A 68 3.12 -13.34 -4.31
C ASP A 68 1.83 -13.79 -5.02
N VAL A 69 0.67 -13.68 -4.38
CA VAL A 69 -0.62 -13.98 -5.03
C VAL A 69 -1.04 -12.90 -6.03
N ALA A 70 -0.72 -11.64 -5.78
CA ALA A 70 -1.04 -10.53 -6.69
C ALA A 70 -0.20 -10.55 -7.98
N LYS A 71 1.02 -11.09 -7.93
CA LYS A 71 1.98 -11.14 -9.05
C LYS A 71 1.35 -11.57 -10.39
N PRO A 72 0.81 -12.79 -10.54
CA PRO A 72 0.32 -13.26 -11.84
C PRO A 72 -0.79 -12.36 -12.42
N ILE A 73 -1.62 -11.78 -11.55
CA ILE A 73 -2.68 -10.86 -11.97
C ILE A 73 -2.08 -9.56 -12.50
N ILE A 74 -1.09 -8.99 -11.80
CA ILE A 74 -0.41 -7.77 -12.26
C ILE A 74 0.30 -8.01 -13.60
N GLU A 75 0.98 -9.15 -13.77
CA GLU A 75 1.66 -9.50 -15.03
C GLU A 75 0.67 -9.64 -16.20
N GLU A 76 -0.47 -10.31 -15.96
CA GLU A 76 -1.54 -10.45 -16.95
C GLU A 76 -2.10 -9.09 -17.35
N GLU A 77 -2.38 -8.23 -16.38
CA GLU A 77 -2.95 -6.91 -16.63
C GLU A 77 -1.95 -5.98 -17.32
N ILE A 78 -0.65 -6.05 -17.02
CA ILE A 78 0.39 -5.35 -17.79
C ILE A 78 0.35 -5.83 -19.25
N THR A 79 0.29 -7.15 -19.47
CA THR A 79 0.29 -7.73 -20.82
C THR A 79 -0.94 -7.30 -21.63
N LYS A 80 -2.13 -7.25 -21.00
CA LYS A 80 -3.40 -6.92 -21.65
C LYS A 80 -3.63 -5.41 -21.79
N LYS A 81 -3.21 -4.65 -20.78
CA LYS A 81 -3.56 -3.24 -20.61
C LYS A 81 -2.37 -2.29 -20.63
N LEU A 82 -1.13 -2.67 -20.90
CA LEU A 82 -0.12 -1.65 -21.18
C LEU A 82 -0.07 -1.40 -22.70
N ASP A 83 -0.41 -0.18 -23.14
CA ASP A 83 -0.44 0.19 -24.55
C ASP A 83 0.90 0.80 -24.98
N ILE A 84 1.83 -0.02 -25.46
CA ILE A 84 3.15 0.46 -25.88
C ILE A 84 3.04 1.32 -27.13
N SER A 85 2.08 1.04 -28.02
CA SER A 85 1.87 1.83 -29.23
C SER A 85 1.50 3.28 -28.88
N GLN A 86 0.54 3.46 -27.97
CA GLN A 86 0.13 4.79 -27.51
C GLN A 86 1.27 5.52 -26.80
N LEU A 87 2.01 4.85 -25.92
CA LEU A 87 3.14 5.45 -25.21
C LEU A 87 4.25 5.87 -26.20
N SER A 88 4.53 5.04 -27.21
CA SER A 88 5.52 5.31 -28.24
C SER A 88 5.12 6.51 -29.11
N SER A 89 3.88 6.52 -29.62
CA SER A 89 3.37 7.63 -30.45
C SER A 89 3.35 8.98 -29.72
N ASN A 90 3.20 8.96 -28.39
CA ASN A 90 3.25 10.15 -27.55
C ASN A 90 4.67 10.57 -27.12
N GLY A 91 5.72 9.87 -27.59
CA GLY A 91 7.11 10.17 -27.23
C GLY A 91 7.47 9.82 -25.78
N LEU A 92 6.71 8.95 -25.12
CA LEU A 92 6.85 8.61 -23.70
C LEU A 92 7.72 7.37 -23.45
N MET A 93 8.45 6.90 -24.48
CA MET A 93 9.23 5.65 -24.45
C MET A 93 10.74 5.86 -24.30
N ASN A 94 11.20 7.08 -24.02
CA ASN A 94 12.62 7.36 -23.76
C ASN A 94 13.04 6.93 -22.33
N SER A 95 12.14 7.08 -21.37
CA SER A 95 12.31 6.59 -20.00
C SER A 95 10.96 6.09 -19.49
N PHE A 96 10.99 5.12 -18.59
CA PHE A 96 9.79 4.49 -18.03
C PHE A 96 9.81 4.61 -16.51
N TRP A 97 8.88 5.40 -15.97
CA TRP A 97 8.84 5.73 -14.55
C TRP A 97 7.82 4.86 -13.83
N ILE A 98 8.27 4.20 -12.78
CA ILE A 98 7.48 3.33 -11.91
C ILE A 98 7.55 3.91 -10.50
N ALA A 99 6.44 3.94 -9.77
CA ALA A 99 6.43 4.36 -8.37
C ALA A 99 5.78 3.30 -7.49
N ASP A 100 6.41 2.97 -6.37
CA ASP A 100 5.82 2.19 -5.28
C ASP A 100 5.45 3.12 -4.12
N PHE A 101 4.16 3.28 -3.85
CA PHE A 101 3.62 4.12 -2.79
C PHE A 101 3.37 3.30 -1.52
N GLY A 102 4.19 3.54 -0.50
CA GLY A 102 4.23 2.77 0.75
C GLY A 102 5.25 1.62 0.69
N CYS A 103 6.48 1.90 0.28
CA CYS A 103 7.51 0.90 0.03
C CYS A 103 8.13 0.29 1.32
N SER A 104 7.92 0.93 2.48
CA SER A 104 8.57 0.58 3.75
C SER A 104 10.09 0.48 3.58
N THR A 105 10.75 -0.51 4.17
CA THR A 105 12.19 -0.77 4.06
C THR A 105 12.57 -1.65 2.86
N GLY A 106 11.71 -1.77 1.85
CA GLY A 106 12.10 -2.28 0.52
C GLY A 106 11.98 -3.79 0.30
N HIS A 107 12.03 -4.64 1.33
CA HIS A 107 12.10 -6.11 1.17
C HIS A 107 10.99 -6.72 0.30
N ASN A 108 9.73 -6.39 0.58
CA ASN A 108 8.60 -6.82 -0.25
C ASN A 108 8.49 -6.01 -1.54
N SER A 109 8.78 -4.71 -1.46
CA SER A 109 8.74 -3.75 -2.57
C SER A 109 9.63 -4.19 -3.73
N PHE A 110 10.89 -4.55 -3.47
CA PHE A 110 11.85 -4.94 -4.51
C PHE A 110 11.36 -6.11 -5.35
N LEU A 111 10.67 -7.06 -4.73
CA LEU A 111 10.21 -8.28 -5.39
C LEU A 111 8.95 -8.02 -6.22
N ALA A 112 8.09 -7.09 -5.81
CA ALA A 112 7.03 -6.58 -6.66
C ALA A 112 7.62 -5.78 -7.84
N ILE A 113 8.50 -4.81 -7.57
CA ILE A 113 9.08 -3.93 -8.58
C ILE A 113 9.87 -4.71 -9.63
N GLN A 114 10.72 -5.67 -9.23
CA GLN A 114 11.45 -6.50 -10.19
C GLN A 114 10.50 -7.27 -11.13
N MET A 115 9.40 -7.78 -10.60
CA MET A 115 8.38 -8.45 -11.41
C MET A 115 7.69 -7.46 -12.36
N ILE A 116 7.29 -6.28 -11.87
CA ILE A 116 6.64 -5.23 -12.68
C ILE A 116 7.58 -4.81 -13.82
N THR A 117 8.81 -4.40 -13.50
CA THR A 117 9.80 -3.97 -14.49
C THR A 117 10.06 -5.05 -15.53
N ARG A 118 10.24 -6.31 -15.11
CA ARG A 118 10.45 -7.44 -16.03
C ARG A 118 9.26 -7.66 -16.96
N SER A 119 8.05 -7.60 -16.45
CA SER A 119 6.83 -7.82 -17.24
C SER A 119 6.61 -6.69 -18.25
N ILE A 120 6.88 -5.45 -17.87
CA ILE A 120 6.84 -4.30 -18.78
C ILE A 120 7.93 -4.45 -19.86
N GLN A 121 9.16 -4.79 -19.47
CA GLN A 121 10.26 -5.01 -20.42
C GLN A 121 9.92 -6.12 -21.43
N LYS A 122 9.40 -7.26 -20.97
CA LYS A 122 8.96 -8.35 -21.85
C LYS A 122 7.88 -7.90 -22.81
N LYS A 123 6.88 -7.15 -22.33
CA LYS A 123 5.80 -6.60 -23.16
C LYS A 123 6.37 -5.70 -24.27
N ILE A 124 7.23 -4.75 -23.92
CA ILE A 124 7.90 -3.85 -24.87
C ILE A 124 8.67 -4.64 -25.94
N GLN A 125 9.48 -5.61 -25.51
CA GLN A 125 10.28 -6.43 -26.42
C GLN A 125 9.42 -7.30 -27.35
N SER A 126 8.30 -7.82 -26.86
CA SER A 126 7.41 -8.68 -27.63
C SER A 126 6.70 -7.97 -28.78
N GLU A 127 6.39 -6.68 -28.61
CA GLU A 127 5.65 -5.91 -29.63
C GLU A 127 6.56 -5.35 -30.73
N ARG A 128 7.88 -5.24 -30.49
CA ARG A 128 8.87 -4.73 -31.45
C ARG A 128 8.52 -3.36 -32.07
N LEU A 129 7.72 -2.56 -31.35
CA LEU A 129 7.28 -1.22 -31.78
C LEU A 129 8.29 -0.12 -31.45
N VAL A 130 9.28 -0.42 -30.62
CA VAL A 130 10.36 0.50 -30.24
C VAL A 130 11.70 -0.15 -30.54
N SER A 131 12.66 0.67 -31.00
CA SER A 131 13.99 0.21 -31.39
C SER A 131 14.87 -0.16 -30.19
N GLN A 132 14.61 0.40 -29.01
CA GLN A 132 15.35 0.16 -27.78
C GLN A 132 14.40 0.06 -26.58
N VAL A 133 14.82 -0.71 -25.57
CA VAL A 133 14.13 -0.78 -24.28
C VAL A 133 14.44 0.51 -23.50
N PRO A 134 13.44 1.19 -22.91
CA PRO A 134 13.68 2.41 -22.14
C PRO A 134 14.50 2.16 -20.88
N ASP A 135 15.16 3.22 -20.39
CA ASP A 135 15.67 3.27 -19.03
C ASP A 135 14.51 3.28 -18.02
N PHE A 136 14.61 2.43 -16.99
CA PHE A 136 13.59 2.33 -15.95
C PHE A 136 13.99 3.11 -14.69
N TYR A 137 13.15 4.04 -14.28
CA TYR A 137 13.31 4.77 -13.02
C TYR A 137 12.24 4.30 -12.04
N VAL A 138 12.66 3.80 -10.88
CA VAL A 138 11.75 3.37 -9.82
C VAL A 138 11.84 4.32 -8.64
N PHE A 139 10.73 4.96 -8.34
CA PHE A 139 10.53 5.80 -7.18
C PHE A 139 9.97 4.96 -6.02
N PHE A 140 10.74 4.83 -4.96
CA PHE A 140 10.32 4.22 -3.70
C PHE A 140 9.80 5.32 -2.81
N ASN A 141 8.47 5.41 -2.68
CA ASN A 141 7.81 6.38 -1.83
C ASN A 141 7.42 5.78 -0.48
N ASP A 142 7.69 6.51 0.59
CA ASP A 142 7.13 6.31 1.91
C ASP A 142 7.14 7.64 2.67
N GLN A 143 6.66 7.65 3.92
CA GLN A 143 6.70 8.84 4.76
C GLN A 143 8.14 9.33 4.95
N VAL A 144 8.29 10.62 5.23
CA VAL A 144 9.62 11.26 5.45
C VAL A 144 10.41 10.63 6.60
N THR A 145 9.71 9.94 7.51
CA THR A 145 10.27 9.27 8.70
C THR A 145 10.66 7.82 8.45
N ASN A 146 10.43 7.31 7.24
CA ASN A 146 10.75 5.93 6.89
C ASN A 146 12.26 5.71 6.87
N ASP A 147 12.67 4.49 7.19
CA ASP A 147 14.08 4.10 7.15
C ASP A 147 14.54 3.80 5.73
N PHE A 148 14.75 4.88 4.96
CA PHE A 148 15.32 4.80 3.62
C PHE A 148 16.77 4.30 3.62
N ASN A 149 17.50 4.39 4.74
CA ASN A 149 18.86 3.86 4.83
C ASN A 149 18.85 2.34 4.71
N THR A 150 17.96 1.66 5.45
CA THR A 150 17.77 0.22 5.33
C THR A 150 17.27 -0.17 3.94
N LEU A 151 16.34 0.61 3.35
CA LEU A 151 15.90 0.38 1.96
C LEU A 151 17.08 0.46 0.98
N PHE A 152 17.86 1.54 1.00
CA PHE A 152 18.97 1.69 0.05
C PHE A 152 20.13 0.73 0.30
N GLY A 153 20.40 0.40 1.57
CA GLY A 153 21.40 -0.59 1.96
C GLY A 153 21.05 -2.02 1.52
N SER A 154 19.76 -2.33 1.38
CA SER A 154 19.27 -3.65 0.96
C SER A 154 18.88 -3.73 -0.53
N LEU A 155 19.18 -2.70 -1.32
CA LEU A 155 18.85 -2.68 -2.75
C LEU A 155 19.49 -3.89 -3.49
N PRO A 156 18.72 -4.63 -4.30
CA PRO A 156 19.24 -5.76 -5.05
C PRO A 156 20.38 -5.33 -5.98
N PRO A 157 21.57 -5.97 -5.93
CA PRO A 157 22.73 -5.55 -6.72
C PRO A 157 22.50 -5.75 -8.23
N LYS A 158 21.76 -6.80 -8.60
CA LYS A 158 21.33 -7.06 -9.98
C LYS A 158 19.91 -6.54 -10.17
N ARG A 159 19.80 -5.30 -10.66
CA ARG A 159 18.53 -4.63 -10.97
C ARG A 159 18.62 -3.95 -12.34
N HIS A 160 17.50 -3.89 -13.05
CA HIS A 160 17.37 -3.25 -14.36
C HIS A 160 16.64 -1.90 -14.27
N TYR A 161 16.87 -1.18 -13.17
CA TYR A 161 16.28 0.12 -12.92
C TYR A 161 17.17 0.97 -12.01
N GLN A 162 17.06 2.28 -12.14
CA GLN A 162 17.60 3.26 -11.21
C GLN A 162 16.60 3.46 -10.06
N ALA A 163 17.08 3.36 -8.82
CA ALA A 163 16.26 3.51 -7.62
C ALA A 163 16.35 4.95 -7.11
N ILE A 164 15.21 5.56 -6.82
CA ILE A 164 15.07 6.93 -6.33
C ILE A 164 14.19 6.91 -5.09
N GLY A 165 14.58 7.62 -4.03
CA GLY A 165 13.75 7.81 -2.85
C GLY A 165 12.80 8.97 -3.04
N LEU A 166 11.55 8.81 -2.62
CA LEU A 166 10.52 9.82 -2.73
C LEU A 166 9.83 10.02 -1.37
N PRO A 167 10.49 10.71 -0.41
CA PRO A 167 9.95 10.89 0.93
C PRO A 167 8.74 11.84 0.91
N GLY A 168 7.61 11.42 1.46
CA GLY A 168 6.40 12.23 1.56
C GLY A 168 5.11 11.41 1.60
N SER A 169 4.02 12.05 2.04
CA SER A 169 2.71 11.40 2.07
C SER A 169 2.17 11.18 0.65
N TYR A 170 1.79 9.94 0.34
CA TYR A 170 1.16 9.60 -0.94
C TYR A 170 -0.26 10.13 -1.10
N HIS A 171 -0.90 10.66 -0.05
CA HIS A 171 -2.22 11.30 -0.20
C HIS A 171 -2.14 12.60 -1.01
N GLY A 172 -0.95 13.19 -1.13
CA GLY A 172 -0.69 14.36 -1.97
C GLY A 172 0.04 14.04 -3.27
N ARG A 173 0.28 15.07 -4.08
CA ARG A 173 1.19 15.00 -5.22
C ARG A 173 2.65 14.92 -4.76
N LEU A 174 3.41 14.06 -5.42
CA LEU A 174 4.84 13.82 -5.19
C LEU A 174 5.65 13.90 -6.49
N LEU A 175 5.01 13.69 -7.64
CA LEU A 175 5.67 13.68 -8.96
C LEU A 175 5.15 14.81 -9.87
N PRO A 176 5.93 15.18 -10.89
CA PRO A 176 5.47 16.10 -11.94
C PRO A 176 4.19 15.63 -12.63
N LYS A 177 3.54 16.58 -13.32
CA LYS A 177 2.36 16.27 -14.16
C LYS A 177 2.74 15.33 -15.28
N ALA A 178 1.93 14.28 -15.49
CA ALA A 178 2.06 13.35 -16.61
C ALA A 178 3.50 12.84 -16.82
N SER A 179 4.13 12.37 -15.74
CA SER A 179 5.48 11.80 -15.77
C SER A 179 5.54 10.34 -15.33
N LEU A 180 4.50 9.81 -14.68
CA LEU A 180 4.47 8.46 -14.13
C LEU A 180 3.81 7.47 -15.11
N HIS A 181 4.48 6.37 -15.45
CA HIS A 181 3.94 5.37 -16.36
C HIS A 181 3.22 4.23 -15.63
N PHE A 182 3.74 3.83 -14.47
CA PHE A 182 3.16 2.76 -13.67
C PHE A 182 3.17 3.10 -12.18
N ALA A 183 1.99 3.18 -11.56
CA ALA A 183 1.83 3.31 -10.12
C ALA A 183 1.59 1.93 -9.49
N TYR A 184 2.24 1.66 -8.38
CA TYR A 184 2.04 0.46 -7.57
C TYR A 184 1.85 0.87 -6.10
N SER A 185 0.95 0.19 -5.40
CA SER A 185 0.83 0.31 -3.96
C SER A 185 0.28 -0.99 -3.41
N SER A 186 0.87 -1.50 -2.33
CA SER A 186 0.43 -2.72 -1.67
C SER A 186 0.49 -2.55 -0.17
N TRP A 187 -0.59 -2.87 0.53
CA TRP A 187 -0.65 -2.79 1.99
C TRP A 187 -0.29 -1.41 2.57
N ALA A 188 -0.60 -0.34 1.82
CA ALA A 188 -0.40 1.03 2.26
C ALA A 188 -1.72 1.78 2.44
N LEU A 189 -2.63 1.71 1.47
CA LEU A 189 -3.83 2.57 1.41
C LEU A 189 -4.87 2.36 2.51
N GLN A 190 -4.73 1.33 3.36
CA GLN A 190 -5.53 1.20 4.57
C GLN A 190 -5.12 2.18 5.69
N TRP A 191 -3.91 2.74 5.62
CA TRP A 191 -3.44 3.75 6.57
C TRP A 191 -4.08 5.10 6.25
N LEU A 192 -4.80 5.65 7.23
CA LEU A 192 -5.44 6.96 7.11
C LEU A 192 -4.40 8.07 7.24
N SER A 193 -4.69 9.21 6.61
CA SER A 193 -3.87 10.41 6.75
C SER A 193 -3.93 10.99 8.16
N GLN A 194 -5.01 10.72 8.89
CA GLN A 194 -5.23 11.14 10.27
C GLN A 194 -6.32 10.30 10.94
N VAL A 195 -6.31 10.27 12.28
CA VAL A 195 -7.44 9.73 13.05
C VAL A 195 -8.67 10.63 12.86
N PRO A 196 -9.87 10.07 12.60
CA PRO A 196 -11.08 10.88 12.50
C PRO A 196 -11.34 11.67 13.79
N LYS A 197 -11.46 13.00 13.71
CA LYS A 197 -11.62 13.86 14.91
C LYS A 197 -12.81 13.45 15.77
N ALA A 198 -13.90 13.02 15.14
CA ALA A 198 -15.12 12.58 15.80
C ALA A 198 -14.94 11.33 16.69
N VAL A 199 -13.91 10.51 16.45
CA VAL A 199 -13.69 9.28 17.24
C VAL A 199 -12.88 9.50 18.51
N ILE A 200 -12.17 10.63 18.60
CA ILE A 200 -11.38 11.01 19.78
C ILE A 200 -12.08 12.07 20.65
N ASP A 201 -13.15 12.69 20.17
CA ASP A 201 -13.92 13.71 20.88
C ASP A 201 -14.94 13.06 21.83
N PRO A 202 -14.83 13.22 23.17
CA PRO A 202 -15.77 12.63 24.13
C PRO A 202 -17.22 13.13 24.01
N SER A 203 -17.44 14.28 23.36
CA SER A 203 -18.78 14.83 23.15
C SER A 203 -19.47 14.29 21.89
N SER A 204 -18.72 13.62 21.01
CA SER A 204 -19.21 13.10 19.73
C SER A 204 -19.98 11.78 19.91
N THR A 205 -21.04 11.59 19.13
CA THR A 205 -21.72 10.29 19.03
C THR A 205 -20.80 9.19 18.51
N ALA A 206 -19.77 9.55 17.74
CA ALA A 206 -18.74 8.64 17.23
C ALA A 206 -17.56 8.43 18.19
N TRP A 207 -17.60 8.94 19.43
CA TRP A 207 -16.52 8.71 20.39
C TRP A 207 -16.23 7.21 20.58
N ASN A 208 -15.00 6.78 20.29
CA ASN A 208 -14.62 5.37 20.30
C ASN A 208 -14.03 4.92 21.64
N LYS A 209 -14.76 5.19 22.74
CA LYS A 209 -14.30 4.90 24.10
C LYS A 209 -13.97 3.40 24.29
N GLY A 210 -12.79 3.13 24.86
CA GLY A 210 -12.39 1.78 25.28
C GLY A 210 -11.99 0.84 24.13
N ARG A 211 -11.84 1.37 22.92
CA ARG A 211 -11.46 0.63 21.72
C ARG A 211 -10.33 1.35 20.99
N VAL A 212 -9.59 0.58 20.20
CA VAL A 212 -8.42 1.07 19.44
C VAL A 212 -8.66 1.14 17.94
N HIS A 213 -9.82 0.62 17.48
CA HIS A 213 -10.22 0.56 16.08
C HIS A 213 -11.75 0.52 15.94
N TYR A 214 -12.29 0.61 14.71
CA TYR A 214 -13.73 0.61 14.43
C TYR A 214 -14.38 -0.79 14.39
N LEU A 215 -13.59 -1.86 14.42
CA LEU A 215 -14.11 -3.23 14.30
C LEU A 215 -14.92 -3.60 15.55
N GLY A 216 -16.18 -3.98 15.33
CA GLY A 216 -17.16 -4.21 16.40
C GLY A 216 -17.55 -2.95 17.19
N ALA A 217 -17.27 -1.76 16.65
CA ALA A 217 -17.70 -0.49 17.23
C ALA A 217 -19.13 -0.11 16.78
N ARG A 218 -19.64 1.00 17.32
CA ARG A 218 -20.94 1.55 16.92
C ARG A 218 -20.89 2.07 15.48
N GLN A 219 -22.03 2.11 14.80
CA GLN A 219 -22.09 2.51 13.39
C GLN A 219 -21.50 3.90 13.16
N GLU A 220 -21.70 4.84 14.08
CA GLU A 220 -21.15 6.20 13.99
C GLU A 220 -19.61 6.22 13.97
N VAL A 221 -18.98 5.27 14.66
CA VAL A 221 -17.51 5.08 14.62
C VAL A 221 -17.10 4.54 13.26
N VAL A 222 -17.79 3.51 12.76
CA VAL A 222 -17.52 2.90 11.45
C VAL A 222 -17.66 3.95 10.34
N ASP A 223 -18.72 4.75 10.38
CA ASP A 223 -18.98 5.82 9.40
C ASP A 223 -17.91 6.92 9.45
N ALA A 224 -17.42 7.27 10.64
CA ALA A 224 -16.35 8.25 10.80
C ALA A 224 -15.03 7.75 10.17
N TYR A 225 -14.66 6.49 10.39
CA TYR A 225 -13.48 5.88 9.75
C TYR A 225 -13.68 5.72 8.24
N SER A 226 -14.85 5.25 7.80
CA SER A 226 -15.18 5.09 6.37
C SER A 226 -15.12 6.43 5.63
N SER A 227 -15.67 7.49 6.23
CA SER A 227 -15.63 8.85 5.66
C SER A 227 -14.21 9.38 5.54
N GLN A 228 -13.34 9.11 6.51
CA GLN A 228 -11.92 9.50 6.43
C GLN A 228 -11.19 8.69 5.34
N HIS A 229 -11.40 7.38 5.29
CA HIS A 229 -10.82 6.52 4.24
C HIS A 229 -11.24 6.97 2.83
N ALA A 230 -12.52 7.30 2.63
CA ALA A 230 -13.02 7.78 1.35
C ALA A 230 -12.30 9.07 0.90
N LYS A 231 -12.15 10.04 1.80
CA LYS A 231 -11.39 11.28 1.53
C LYS A 231 -9.93 11.00 1.20
N ASP A 232 -9.30 10.09 1.94
CA ASP A 232 -7.89 9.75 1.81
C ASP A 232 -7.58 9.03 0.49
N VAL A 233 -8.48 8.11 0.07
CA VAL A 233 -8.39 7.41 -1.21
C VAL A 233 -8.71 8.36 -2.36
N GLU A 234 -9.70 9.24 -2.22
CA GLU A 234 -10.00 10.27 -3.22
C GLU A 234 -8.77 11.15 -3.46
N ALA A 235 -8.17 11.70 -2.40
CA ALA A 235 -6.96 12.52 -2.50
C ALA A 235 -5.80 11.77 -3.17
N PHE A 236 -5.58 10.50 -2.80
CA PHE A 236 -4.59 9.65 -3.47
C PHE A 236 -4.88 9.51 -4.96
N LEU A 237 -6.11 9.14 -5.33
CA LEU A 237 -6.50 8.95 -6.73
C LEU A 237 -6.43 10.26 -7.54
N GLU A 238 -6.82 11.38 -6.96
CA GLU A 238 -6.71 12.70 -7.58
C GLU A 238 -5.25 13.09 -7.85
N ALA A 239 -4.34 12.79 -6.92
CA ALA A 239 -2.91 13.03 -7.09
C ALA A 239 -2.32 12.09 -8.16
N ARG A 240 -2.64 10.80 -8.13
CA ARG A 240 -2.16 9.82 -9.13
C ARG A 240 -2.71 10.11 -10.52
N ALA A 241 -3.98 10.47 -10.66
CA ALA A 241 -4.58 10.86 -11.94
C ALA A 241 -3.83 12.03 -12.57
N GLN A 242 -3.22 12.85 -11.75
CA GLN A 242 -2.53 14.07 -12.10
C GLN A 242 -1.06 13.85 -12.46
N GLU A 243 -0.45 12.77 -11.96
CA GLU A 243 0.93 12.35 -12.20
C GLU A 243 1.06 11.32 -13.33
N LEU A 244 0.07 10.45 -13.48
CA LEU A 244 0.08 9.41 -14.51
C LEU A 244 0.04 10.00 -15.91
N VAL A 245 0.86 9.46 -16.80
CA VAL A 245 0.80 9.73 -18.25
C VAL A 245 -0.53 9.24 -18.83
N SER A 246 -0.91 9.75 -20.02
CA SER A 246 -1.99 9.13 -20.78
C SER A 246 -1.60 7.70 -21.18
N GLY A 247 -2.47 6.72 -20.91
CA GLY A 247 -2.18 5.30 -21.12
C GLY A 247 -1.42 4.63 -19.95
N GLY A 248 -1.08 5.37 -18.91
CA GLY A 248 -0.45 4.84 -17.70
C GLY A 248 -1.36 3.87 -16.93
N LEU A 249 -0.72 3.00 -16.15
CA LEU A 249 -1.38 1.97 -15.34
C LEU A 249 -1.16 2.18 -13.85
N MET A 250 -2.10 1.70 -13.05
CA MET A 250 -1.98 1.67 -11.60
C MET A 250 -2.46 0.32 -11.06
N ALA A 251 -1.65 -0.33 -10.22
CA ALA A 251 -1.99 -1.57 -9.53
C ALA A 251 -2.01 -1.34 -8.01
N LEU A 252 -3.16 -1.57 -7.37
CA LEU A 252 -3.39 -1.34 -5.94
C LEU A 252 -3.80 -2.65 -5.26
N VAL A 253 -3.05 -3.08 -4.25
CA VAL A 253 -3.35 -4.25 -3.42
C VAL A 253 -3.73 -3.77 -2.02
N ILE A 254 -5.02 -3.75 -1.70
CA ILE A 254 -5.54 -3.09 -0.50
C ILE A 254 -6.22 -4.13 0.40
N PRO A 255 -5.92 -4.19 1.71
CA PRO A 255 -6.70 -4.98 2.65
C PRO A 255 -8.17 -4.54 2.62
N ALA A 256 -9.09 -5.50 2.57
CA ALA A 256 -10.52 -5.21 2.55
C ALA A 256 -11.29 -6.19 3.43
N ALA A 257 -12.24 -5.66 4.20
CA ALA A 257 -13.25 -6.46 4.87
C ALA A 257 -14.29 -6.96 3.86
N THR A 258 -14.84 -8.15 4.10
CA THR A 258 -15.97 -8.66 3.30
C THR A 258 -17.26 -8.55 4.09
N PRO A 259 -18.42 -8.38 3.44
CA PRO A 259 -19.70 -8.37 4.15
C PRO A 259 -19.92 -9.63 5.01
N LYS A 260 -19.47 -10.79 4.56
CA LYS A 260 -19.56 -12.05 5.32
C LYS A 260 -18.72 -12.08 6.61
N SER A 261 -17.58 -11.38 6.64
CA SER A 261 -16.77 -11.29 7.87
C SER A 261 -17.36 -10.31 8.89
N ALA A 262 -18.28 -9.43 8.47
CA ALA A 262 -19.08 -8.61 9.37
C ALA A 262 -20.31 -9.36 9.94
N GLU A 263 -20.78 -10.42 9.28
CA GLU A 263 -21.98 -11.18 9.66
C GLU A 263 -21.68 -12.42 10.53
N ASP A 264 -20.52 -13.06 10.39
CA ASP A 264 -20.12 -14.21 11.22
C ASP A 264 -18.67 -14.08 11.74
N PRO A 265 -18.48 -13.65 13.00
CA PRO A 265 -17.15 -13.47 13.61
C PRO A 265 -16.34 -14.77 13.76
N ASN A 266 -16.92 -15.95 13.47
CA ASN A 266 -16.23 -17.24 13.54
C ASN A 266 -15.77 -17.78 12.17
N THR A 267 -16.08 -17.12 11.04
CA THR A 267 -15.81 -17.69 9.69
C THR A 267 -14.44 -17.37 9.09
N SER A 268 -13.59 -16.59 9.76
CA SER A 268 -12.23 -16.35 9.28
C SER A 268 -11.23 -16.31 10.43
N TYR A 269 -10.46 -17.39 10.56
CA TYR A 269 -9.35 -17.50 11.52
C TYR A 269 -8.19 -16.53 11.22
N THR A 270 -8.27 -15.72 10.15
CA THR A 270 -7.27 -14.75 9.69
C THR A 270 -7.92 -13.43 9.26
N ASP A 271 -8.78 -12.87 10.10
CA ASP A 271 -9.35 -11.54 9.91
C ASP A 271 -8.60 -10.49 10.73
N ILE A 272 -8.35 -9.31 10.14
CA ILE A 272 -7.79 -8.11 10.79
C ILE A 272 -8.57 -7.78 12.07
N GLN A 273 -9.84 -8.19 12.14
CA GLN A 273 -10.68 -8.10 13.33
C GLN A 273 -10.14 -8.84 14.56
N SER A 274 -9.60 -10.05 14.41
CA SER A 274 -9.08 -10.81 15.56
C SER A 274 -7.80 -10.18 16.10
N GLU A 275 -6.91 -9.71 15.22
CA GLU A 275 -5.67 -9.02 15.57
C GLU A 275 -5.93 -7.70 16.30
N MET A 276 -6.80 -6.85 15.76
CA MET A 276 -7.14 -5.55 16.38
C MET A 276 -7.88 -5.73 17.70
N THR A 277 -8.68 -6.80 17.85
CA THR A 277 -9.33 -7.13 19.12
C THR A 277 -8.30 -7.53 20.17
N LEU A 278 -7.34 -8.38 19.81
CA LEU A 278 -6.26 -8.83 20.70
C LEU A 278 -5.38 -7.66 21.14
N ILE A 279 -4.92 -6.83 20.20
CA ILE A 279 -4.16 -5.61 20.50
C ILE A 279 -4.96 -4.70 21.44
N GLY A 280 -6.25 -4.50 21.14
CA GLY A 280 -7.14 -3.71 21.98
C GLY A 280 -7.28 -4.26 23.40
N SER A 281 -7.34 -5.58 23.59
CA SER A 281 -7.34 -6.18 24.93
C SER A 281 -6.03 -5.98 25.67
N CYS A 282 -4.89 -6.23 25.01
CA CYS A 282 -3.58 -6.06 25.63
C CYS A 282 -3.36 -4.61 26.10
N LEU A 283 -3.73 -3.62 25.27
CA LEU A 283 -3.60 -2.21 25.63
C LEU A 283 -4.52 -1.82 26.80
N ARG A 284 -5.73 -2.37 26.87
CA ARG A 284 -6.62 -2.16 28.02
C ARG A 284 -6.05 -2.77 29.30
N ASP A 285 -5.48 -3.95 29.23
CA ASP A 285 -4.91 -4.62 30.41
C ASP A 285 -3.66 -3.89 30.91
N MET A 286 -2.82 -3.38 30.01
CA MET A 286 -1.71 -2.48 30.36
C MET A 286 -2.20 -1.19 31.02
N ALA A 287 -3.25 -0.56 30.48
CA ALA A 287 -3.79 0.67 31.06
C ALA A 287 -4.33 0.47 32.48
N LYS A 288 -4.93 -0.71 32.76
CA LYS A 288 -5.42 -1.05 34.10
C LYS A 288 -4.29 -1.19 35.13
N GLN A 289 -3.14 -1.73 34.74
CA GLN A 289 -1.98 -1.94 35.63
C GLN A 289 -1.34 -0.62 36.09
N VAL A 290 -1.48 0.46 35.32
CA VAL A 290 -0.94 1.78 35.68
C VAL A 290 -1.92 2.58 36.56
N SER A 291 -3.21 2.21 36.54
CA SER A 291 -4.27 2.86 37.32
C SER A 291 -4.56 2.21 38.69
N SER A 292 -3.85 1.13 39.03
CA SER A 292 -3.94 0.39 40.30
C SER A 292 -2.73 0.67 41.18
#